data_AF-Q2N7B6-F1
#
_entry.id   AF-Q2N7B6-F1
#
_cell.length_a   1.000
_cell.length_b   1.000
_cell.length_c   1.000
_cell.angle_alpha   90.00
_cell.angle_beta   90.00
_cell.angle_gamma   90.00
#
_symmetry.space_group_name_H-M   'P 1'
#
loop_
_entity.id
_entity.type
_entity.pdbx_description
1 polymer ?
#
loop_
_entity_poly.entity_id
_entity_poly.type
_entity_poly.pdbx_seq_one_letter_code
_entity_poly.pdbx_strand_id
1 'polypeptide(L)' 'MRLGIVGCALGMHRVDHTKVRKVYGRETSHCSRCRQVLEQEPEGHWIVPPMHDAGLGQRPR' A
#
# COMPACT_ATOMS: atom_id res chain seq x y z
N MET A 1 13.29 11.90 9.81
CA MET A 1 12.55 11.95 11.09
C MET A 1 11.80 10.64 11.30
N ARG A 2 12.18 9.84 12.30
CA ARG A 2 11.71 8.45 12.53
C ARG A 2 10.29 8.34 13.11
N LEU A 3 9.69 9.46 13.55
CA LEU A 3 8.32 9.50 14.12
C LEU A 3 7.23 9.09 13.10
N GLY A 4 7.45 9.36 11.81
CA GLY A 4 6.50 8.98 10.77
C GLY A 4 6.38 7.47 10.56
N ILE A 5 7.44 6.71 10.87
CA ILE A 5 7.50 5.26 10.69
C ILE A 5 6.68 4.55 11.78
N VAL A 6 6.70 5.08 13.01
CA VAL A 6 5.92 4.53 14.13
C VAL A 6 4.42 4.62 13.85
N GLY A 7 3.96 5.74 13.28
CA GLY A 7 2.56 5.86 12.85
C GLY A 7 2.17 4.84 11.79
N CYS A 8 3.06 4.53 10.85
CA CYS A 8 2.81 3.49 9.86
C CYS A 8 2.75 2.08 10.46
N ALA A 9 3.50 1.80 11.52
CA ALA A 9 3.39 0.52 12.24
C ALA A 9 2.05 0.36 12.98
N LEU A 10 1.39 1.47 13.32
CA LEU A 10 0.04 1.52 13.91
C LEU A 10 -1.07 1.58 12.84
N GLY A 11 -0.74 1.41 11.55
CA GLY A 11 -1.71 1.48 10.44
C GLY A 11 -2.03 2.89 9.94
N MET A 12 -1.44 3.94 10.52
CA MET A 12 -1.60 5.32 10.05
C MET A 12 -0.68 5.57 8.85
N HIS A 13 -1.16 5.19 7.67
CA HIS A 13 -0.46 5.43 6.42
C HIS A 13 -0.90 6.75 5.78
N ARG A 14 0.08 7.48 5.24
CA ARG A 14 -0.16 8.69 4.44
C ARG A 14 0.12 8.40 2.97
N VAL A 15 -0.92 8.44 2.16
CA VAL A 15 -0.86 8.28 0.71
C VAL A 15 0.06 9.31 0.06
N ASP A 16 0.85 8.88 -0.92
CA ASP A 16 1.63 9.74 -1.81
C ASP A 16 0.86 9.99 -3.11
N HIS A 17 0.12 11.11 -3.17
CA HIS A 17 -0.68 11.48 -4.33
C HIS A 17 0.15 11.73 -5.60
N THR A 18 1.46 12.00 -5.47
CA THR A 18 2.34 12.21 -6.63
C THR A 18 2.69 10.92 -7.35
N LYS A 19 2.47 9.77 -6.70
CA LYS A 19 2.80 8.43 -7.21
C LYS A 19 1.57 7.54 -7.39
N VAL A 20 0.39 8.14 -7.47
CA VAL A 20 -0.84 7.40 -7.76
C VAL A 20 -0.77 6.84 -9.18
N ARG A 21 -1.07 5.56 -9.31
CA ARG A 21 -1.07 4.81 -10.58
C ARG A 21 -2.32 3.96 -10.65
N LYS A 22 -2.97 3.94 -11.81
CA LYS A 22 -4.12 3.08 -12.05
C LYS A 22 -3.65 1.70 -12.53
N VAL A 23 -4.00 0.65 -11.80
CA VAL A 23 -3.63 -0.74 -12.06
C VAL A 23 -4.90 -1.59 -12.03
N TYR A 24 -5.20 -2.32 -13.11
CA TYR A 24 -6.41 -3.16 -13.24
C TYR A 24 -7.73 -2.47 -12.85
N GLY A 25 -7.85 -1.16 -13.14
CA GLY A 25 -9.06 -0.38 -12.83
C GLY A 25 -9.11 0.21 -11.43
N ARG A 26 -8.18 -0.13 -10.54
CA ARG A 26 -8.04 0.45 -9.19
C ARG A 26 -6.89 1.44 -9.14
N GLU A 27 -6.97 2.44 -8.25
CA GLU A 27 -5.84 3.34 -8.00
C GLU A 27 -4.93 2.73 -6.94
N THR A 28 -3.63 2.70 -7.22
CA THR A 28 -2.59 2.18 -6.33
C THR A 28 -1.56 3.27 -6.08
N SER A 29 -1.00 3.32 -4.89
CA SER A 29 0.04 4.28 -4.51
C SER A 29 0.91 3.70 -3.40
N HIS A 30 1.76 4.53 -2.82
CA HIS A 30 2.62 4.13 -1.70
C HIS A 30 2.46 5.10 -0.55
N CYS A 31 2.74 4.63 0.66
CA CYS A 31 2.89 5.51 1.79
C CYS A 31 4.15 6.38 1.61
N SER A 32 3.98 7.69 1.68
CA SER A 32 5.06 8.69 1.63
C SER A 32 6.15 8.50 2.70
N ARG A 33 5.87 7.73 3.76
CA ARG A 33 6.78 7.52 4.90
C ARG A 33 7.45 6.15 4.89
N CYS A 34 6.67 5.06 4.90
CA CYS A 34 7.19 3.70 4.99
C CYS A 34 7.25 2.97 3.64
N ARG A 35 6.77 3.58 2.55
CA ARG A 35 6.67 2.98 1.21
C ARG A 35 5.78 1.73 1.13
N GLN A 36 4.94 1.47 2.13
CA GLN A 36 3.90 0.44 2.06
C GLN A 36 2.98 0.71 0.87
N VAL A 37 2.61 -0.32 0.11
CA VAL A 37 1.64 -0.21 -0.99
C VAL A 37 0.25 0.07 -0.41
N LEU A 38 -0.45 1.02 -1.03
CA LEU A 38 -1.83 1.36 -0.71
C LEU A 38 -2.68 1.24 -1.96
N GLU A 39 -3.92 0.80 -1.79
CA GLU A 39 -4.92 0.70 -2.84
C GLU A 39 -6.14 1.55 -2.46
N GLN A 40 -6.71 2.23 -3.44
CA GLN A 40 -7.94 2.98 -3.27
C GLN A 40 -9.12 2.04 -3.40
N GLU A 41 -9.90 1.97 -2.32
CA GLU A 41 -11.19 1.31 -2.31
C GLU A 41 -12.25 2.13 -3.08
N PRO A 42 -13.32 1.48 -3.56
CA PRO A 42 -14.40 2.17 -4.29
C PRO A 42 -15.00 3.36 -3.55
N GLU A 43 -14.99 3.34 -2.22
CA GLU A 43 -15.50 4.38 -1.32
C GLU A 43 -14.55 5.60 -1.20
N GLY A 44 -13.40 5.57 -1.88
CA GLY A 44 -12.42 6.66 -1.91
C GLY A 44 -11.39 6.61 -0.76
N HIS A 45 -11.44 5.59 0.09
CA HIS A 45 -10.47 5.36 1.15
C HIS A 45 -9.23 4.64 0.61
N TRP A 46 -8.07 4.90 1.22
CA TRP A 46 -6.83 4.22 0.90
C TRP A 46 -6.52 3.19 1.97
N ILE A 47 -6.46 1.92 1.58
CA ILE A 47 -6.14 0.83 2.48
C ILE A 47 -4.85 0.15 2.07
N VAL A 48 -4.22 -0.54 3.02
CA VAL A 48 -3.22 -1.54 2.65
C VAL A 48 -4.00 -2.71 2.05
N PRO A 49 -3.83 -3.02 0.76
CA PRO A 49 -4.54 -4.14 0.17
C PRO A 49 -4.16 -5.38 0.97
N PRO A 50 -5.14 -6.23 1.34
CA PRO A 50 -4.82 -7.49 1.99
C PRO A 50 -3.90 -8.24 1.04
N MET A 51 -2.64 -8.45 1.45
CA MET A 51 -1.74 -9.33 0.73
C MET A 51 -2.37 -10.72 0.82
N HIS A 52 -3.15 -11.09 -0.19
CA HIS A 52 -3.18 -12.47 -0.58
C HIS A 52 -1.75 -12.74 -1.02
N ASP A 53 -1.02 -13.55 -0.24
CA ASP A 53 0.20 -14.19 -0.72
C ASP A 53 -0.03 -14.51 -2.19
N ALA A 54 0.79 -13.93 -3.08
CA ALA A 54 0.47 -13.80 -4.49
C ALA A 54 0.53 -15.15 -5.25
N GLY A 55 0.15 -16.26 -4.62
CA GLY A 55 0.29 -17.61 -5.13
C GLY A 55 1.74 -17.96 -5.48
N LEU A 56 2.71 -17.14 -5.04
CA LEU A 56 4.14 -17.39 -5.22
C LEU A 56 4.59 -18.43 -4.19
N GLY A 57 3.93 -19.59 -4.23
CA GLY A 57 4.48 -20.82 -3.67
C GLY A 57 5.90 -20.98 -4.19
N GLN A 58 6.81 -21.42 -3.32
CA GLN A 58 8.22 -21.60 -3.63
C GLN A 58 8.36 -22.29 -4.98
N ARG A 59 9.07 -21.63 -5.91
CA ARG A 59 9.46 -22.20 -7.20
C ARG A 59 10.12 -23.56 -6.89
N PRO A 60 9.54 -24.72 -7.28
CA PRO A 60 10.18 -25.99 -6.99
C PRO A 60 11.55 -25.99 -7.68
N ARG A 61 12.59 -26.29 -6.90
CA ARG A 61 13.96 -26.49 -7.38
C ARG A 61 14.06 -27.78 -8.18
#